data_AF-A0A1Y4GBB0-F1
#
_entry.id   AF-A0A1Y4GBB0-F1
#
_cell.length_a   1.000
_cell.length_b   1.000
_cell.length_c   1.000
_cell.angle_alpha   90.00
_cell.angle_beta   90.00
_cell.angle_gamma   90.00
#
_symmetry.space_group_name_H-M   'P 1'
#
loop_
_entity.id
_entity.type
_entity.pdbx_description
1 polymer ?
#
loop_
_entity_poly.entity_id
_entity_poly.type
_entity_poly.pdbx_seq_one_letter_code
_entity_poly.pdbx_strand_id
1 'polypeptide(L)'
;MKKFLATLALIFTLTSTASAASLYTTTIMDVSAAQVQDALIEIFTGKNFTIDEVTPYMVSFQKSFGDGFFEPTKLNTVKCNLIERDGNVRLMVSQMEIIAGRTMRKRSIDHLIPLLSEVKHVLDGTPVEEVRNEAVNQLPGSGNEREKELGLVLGENGGVIDVKPGSAAH
;
A
#
# COMPACT_ATOMS: atom_id res chain seq x y z
N MET A 1 8.70 41.34 -16.79
CA MET A 1 8.17 40.75 -15.54
C MET A 1 6.74 40.22 -15.67
N LYS A 2 5.78 40.95 -16.27
CA LYS A 2 4.38 40.49 -16.45
C LYS A 2 4.23 39.12 -17.17
N LYS A 3 5.07 38.84 -18.18
CA LYS A 3 5.03 37.56 -18.92
C LYS A 3 5.48 36.36 -18.06
N PHE A 4 6.43 36.57 -17.14
CA PHE A 4 6.96 35.51 -16.28
C PHE A 4 5.95 35.08 -15.20
N LEU A 5 5.22 36.06 -14.64
CA LEU A 5 4.11 35.81 -13.71
C LEU A 5 2.95 35.07 -14.38
N ALA A 6 2.64 35.39 -15.63
CA ALA A 6 1.60 34.70 -16.38
C ALA A 6 1.96 33.22 -16.66
N THR A 7 3.22 32.93 -17.01
CA THR A 7 3.69 31.56 -17.22
C THR A 7 3.69 30.76 -15.91
N LEU A 8 4.11 31.37 -14.79
CA LEU A 8 4.10 30.71 -13.48
C LEU A 8 2.67 30.38 -13.02
N ALA A 9 1.73 31.31 -13.21
CA ALA A 9 0.31 31.08 -12.91
C ALA A 9 -0.29 29.95 -13.78
N LEU A 10 0.07 29.88 -15.06
CA LEU A 10 -0.37 28.83 -15.97
C LEU A 10 0.15 27.44 -15.55
N ILE A 11 1.40 27.35 -15.09
CA ILE A 11 1.98 26.09 -14.58
C ILE A 11 1.21 25.61 -13.34
N PHE A 12 0.87 26.50 -12.41
CA PHE A 12 0.07 26.15 -11.23
C PHE A 12 -1.37 25.71 -11.56
N THR A 13 -1.95 26.16 -12.67
CA THR A 13 -3.27 25.66 -13.12
C THR A 13 -3.21 24.31 -13.82
N LEU A 14 -2.03 23.88 -14.29
CA LEU A 14 -1.82 22.61 -14.98
C LEU A 14 -1.36 21.49 -14.04
N THR A 15 -0.99 21.81 -12.79
CA THR A 15 -0.70 20.78 -11.79
C THR A 15 -2.02 20.16 -11.31
N SER A 16 -2.42 19.06 -11.94
CA SER A 16 -3.48 18.21 -11.41
C SER A 16 -3.08 17.76 -10.01
N THR A 17 -3.99 17.90 -9.04
CA THR A 17 -3.81 17.31 -7.70
C THR A 17 -3.75 15.79 -7.86
N ALA A 18 -2.54 15.24 -7.89
CA ALA A 18 -2.35 13.79 -7.80
C ALA A 18 -2.93 13.35 -6.46
N SER A 19 -4.06 12.64 -6.49
CA SER A 19 -4.65 12.06 -5.29
C SER A 19 -3.67 11.03 -4.74
N ALA A 20 -3.02 11.36 -3.63
CA ALA A 20 -2.07 10.46 -2.96
C ALA A 20 -2.73 9.11 -2.65
N ALA A 21 -2.07 8.01 -3.00
CA ALA A 21 -2.63 6.68 -2.79
C ALA A 21 -2.63 6.36 -1.29
N SER A 22 -3.76 5.90 -0.75
CA SER A 22 -3.86 5.43 0.64
C SER A 22 -3.75 3.90 0.77
N LEU A 23 -3.79 3.20 -0.37
CA LEU A 23 -3.67 1.76 -0.48
C LEU A 23 -2.70 1.44 -1.60
N TYR A 24 -1.78 0.54 -1.32
CA TYR A 24 -0.91 -0.06 -2.30
C TYR A 24 -1.33 -1.51 -2.51
N THR A 25 -1.34 -1.97 -3.75
CA THR A 25 -1.56 -3.38 -4.07
C THR A 25 -0.59 -3.79 -5.17
N THR A 26 0.04 -4.94 -5.03
CA THR A 26 0.84 -5.53 -6.09
C THR A 26 0.79 -7.05 -6.00
N THR A 27 0.96 -7.71 -7.13
CA THR A 27 1.09 -9.17 -7.23
C THR A 27 2.57 -9.53 -7.36
N ILE A 28 3.07 -10.39 -6.48
CA ILE A 28 4.44 -10.90 -6.48
C ILE A 28 4.39 -12.33 -7.01
N MET A 29 5.17 -12.59 -8.05
CA MET A 29 5.06 -13.83 -8.83
C MET A 29 5.91 -14.96 -8.24
N ASP A 30 5.43 -16.20 -8.35
CA ASP A 30 6.19 -17.42 -8.03
C ASP A 30 6.80 -17.45 -6.61
N VAL A 31 6.03 -16.99 -5.62
CA VAL A 31 6.42 -16.92 -4.20
C VAL A 31 5.32 -17.37 -3.25
N SER A 32 5.73 -17.76 -2.04
CA SER A 32 4.85 -18.04 -0.91
C SER A 32 4.69 -16.82 0.01
N ALA A 33 3.62 -16.79 0.80
CA ALA A 33 3.40 -15.75 1.81
C ALA A 33 4.59 -15.67 2.78
N ALA A 34 5.16 -16.80 3.21
CA ALA A 34 6.31 -16.82 4.10
C ALA A 34 7.53 -16.06 3.53
N GLN A 35 7.86 -16.28 2.26
CA GLN A 35 8.95 -15.56 1.59
C GLN A 35 8.67 -14.05 1.52
N VAL A 36 7.41 -13.66 1.26
CA VAL A 36 7.03 -12.25 1.27
C VAL A 36 7.13 -11.64 2.66
N GLN A 37 6.76 -12.39 3.72
CA GLN A 37 6.89 -11.94 5.10
C GLN A 37 8.33 -11.72 5.51
N ASP A 38 9.22 -12.65 5.19
CA ASP A 38 10.65 -12.56 5.50
C ASP A 38 11.27 -11.32 4.84
N ALA A 39 11.00 -11.10 3.54
CA ALA A 39 11.47 -9.92 2.82
C ALA A 39 10.91 -8.61 3.38
N LEU A 40 9.61 -8.58 3.73
CA LEU A 40 8.99 -7.42 4.38
C LEU A 40 9.68 -7.12 5.72
N ILE A 41 9.91 -8.14 6.56
CA ILE A 41 10.55 -7.99 7.87
C ILE A 41 11.97 -7.44 7.69
N GLU A 42 12.78 -8.02 6.81
CA GLU A 42 14.15 -7.59 6.55
C GLU A 42 14.20 -6.11 6.11
N ILE A 43 13.43 -5.76 5.08
CA ILE A 43 13.45 -4.43 4.49
C ILE A 43 12.90 -3.38 5.46
N PHE A 44 11.77 -3.63 6.13
CA PHE A 44 11.15 -2.66 7.03
C PHE A 44 11.97 -2.46 8.31
N THR A 45 12.50 -3.53 8.92
CA THR A 45 13.35 -3.40 10.11
C THR A 45 14.66 -2.69 9.77
N GLY A 46 15.23 -2.91 8.58
CA GLY A 46 16.35 -2.13 8.05
C GLY A 46 16.07 -0.62 7.91
N LYS A 47 14.80 -0.20 7.92
CA LYS A 47 14.36 1.21 7.91
C LYS A 47 13.84 1.69 9.26
N ASN A 48 14.21 1.03 10.36
CA ASN A 48 13.81 1.37 11.73
C ASN A 48 12.29 1.32 11.97
N PHE A 49 11.58 0.44 11.28
CA PHE A 49 10.25 0.02 11.71
C PHE A 49 10.37 -1.12 12.72
N THR A 50 9.50 -1.13 13.72
CA THR A 50 9.39 -2.24 14.67
C THR A 50 8.24 -3.15 14.26
N ILE A 51 8.38 -4.45 14.48
CA ILE A 51 7.27 -5.41 14.26
C ILE A 51 6.22 -5.20 15.35
N ASP A 52 4.95 -5.15 14.95
CA ASP A 52 3.80 -4.99 15.85
C ASP A 52 3.04 -6.32 15.99
N GLU A 53 2.63 -6.91 14.87
CA GLU A 53 1.88 -8.17 14.83
C GLU A 53 2.25 -8.97 13.58
N VAL A 54 2.40 -10.29 13.74
CA VAL A 54 2.61 -11.24 12.64
C VAL A 54 1.57 -12.35 12.73
N THR A 55 0.90 -12.62 11.62
CA THR A 55 -0.03 -13.74 11.44
C THR A 55 0.33 -14.47 10.14
N PRO A 56 -0.23 -15.65 9.83
CA PRO A 56 0.10 -16.35 8.59
C PRO A 56 -0.11 -15.55 7.29
N TYR A 57 -0.98 -14.52 7.31
CA TYR A 57 -1.35 -13.74 6.13
C TYR A 57 -1.21 -12.22 6.34
N MET A 58 -0.53 -11.79 7.39
CA MET A 58 -0.34 -10.36 7.68
C MET A 58 0.95 -10.12 8.45
N VAL A 59 1.65 -9.05 8.11
CA VAL A 59 2.68 -8.44 8.95
C VAL A 59 2.32 -6.98 9.17
N SER A 60 2.38 -6.52 10.42
CA SER A 60 2.20 -5.12 10.75
C SER A 60 3.43 -4.57 11.44
N PHE A 61 3.70 -3.30 11.13
CA PHE A 61 4.86 -2.57 11.58
C PHE A 61 4.45 -1.25 12.22
N GLN A 62 5.22 -0.81 13.20
CA GLN A 62 5.06 0.48 13.84
C GLN A 62 6.30 1.35 13.65
N LYS A 63 6.07 2.66 13.56
CA LYS A 63 7.12 3.67 13.61
C LYS A 63 6.60 4.94 14.27
N SER A 64 7.25 5.32 15.35
CA SER A 64 6.92 6.54 16.09
C SER A 64 7.73 7.71 15.58
N PHE A 65 7.08 8.86 15.44
CA PHE A 65 7.70 10.15 15.15
C PHE A 65 7.29 11.18 16.19
N GLY A 66 8.12 12.19 16.40
CA GLY A 66 7.92 13.21 17.43
C GLY A 66 8.48 12.78 18.79
N ASP A 67 9.03 13.74 19.52
CA ASP A 67 9.67 13.53 20.83
C ASP A 67 8.68 13.59 22.00
N GLY A 68 7.42 13.94 21.75
CA GLY A 68 6.37 14.10 22.76
C GLY A 68 6.53 15.35 23.64
N PHE A 69 7.64 16.08 23.51
CA PHE A 69 7.96 17.26 24.31
C PHE A 69 7.76 18.56 23.52
N PHE A 70 8.26 18.61 22.29
CA PHE A 70 8.05 19.72 21.36
C PHE A 70 7.07 19.36 20.23
N GLU A 71 7.04 18.10 19.82
CA GLU A 71 6.09 17.61 18.81
C GLU A 71 5.16 16.51 19.36
N PRO A 72 3.86 16.53 19.02
CA PRO A 72 2.96 15.45 19.36
C PRO A 72 3.46 14.12 18.80
N THR A 73 3.48 13.08 19.63
CA THR A 73 3.83 11.72 19.18
C THR A 73 2.85 11.27 18.10
N LYS A 74 3.42 10.86 16.96
CA LYS A 74 2.71 10.30 15.81
C LYS A 74 3.13 8.85 15.67
N LEU A 75 2.26 7.94 16.10
CA LEU A 75 2.46 6.51 15.91
C LEU A 75 1.92 6.14 14.52
N ASN A 76 2.79 5.66 13.64
CA ASN A 76 2.41 5.17 12.33
C ASN A 76 2.39 3.65 12.33
N THR A 77 1.25 3.06 12.00
CA THR A 77 1.09 1.61 11.83
C THR A 77 0.93 1.30 10.36
N VAL A 78 1.85 0.51 9.81
CA VAL A 78 1.80 -0.02 8.44
C VAL A 78 1.29 -1.45 8.51
N LYS A 79 0.22 -1.76 7.78
CA LYS A 79 -0.32 -3.13 7.69
C LYS A 79 -0.11 -3.68 6.29
N CYS A 80 0.60 -4.80 6.21
CA CYS A 80 0.84 -5.57 5.00
C CYS A 80 0.01 -6.86 5.07
N ASN A 81 -1.02 -6.96 4.25
CA ASN A 81 -1.85 -8.15 4.11
C ASN A 81 -1.42 -8.94 2.89
N LEU A 82 -1.45 -10.27 3.00
CA LEU A 82 -1.00 -11.21 1.98
C LEU A 82 -2.15 -12.14 1.61
N ILE A 83 -2.34 -12.36 0.32
CA ILE A 83 -3.31 -13.33 -0.20
C ILE A 83 -2.58 -14.21 -1.20
N GLU A 84 -2.38 -15.48 -0.87
CA GLU A 84 -1.81 -16.47 -1.79
C GLU A 84 -2.83 -16.88 -2.84
N ARG A 85 -2.43 -16.90 -4.12
CA ARG A 85 -3.22 -17.39 -5.24
C ARG A 85 -2.33 -17.92 -6.35
N ASP A 86 -2.57 -19.17 -6.75
CA ASP A 86 -1.96 -19.78 -7.94
C ASP A 86 -0.43 -19.69 -7.96
N GLY A 87 0.23 -19.89 -6.81
CA GLY A 87 1.69 -19.78 -6.68
C GLY A 87 2.22 -18.34 -6.58
N ASN A 88 1.34 -17.35 -6.57
CA ASN A 88 1.66 -15.93 -6.42
C ASN A 88 1.13 -15.38 -5.08
N VAL A 89 1.60 -14.20 -4.70
CA VAL A 89 1.11 -13.48 -3.51
C VAL A 89 0.63 -12.09 -3.91
N ARG A 90 -0.63 -11.79 -3.60
CA ARG A 90 -1.15 -10.43 -3.65
C ARG A 90 -0.84 -9.72 -2.34
N LEU A 91 0.05 -8.74 -2.39
CA LEU A 91 0.42 -7.87 -1.28
C LEU A 91 -0.45 -6.62 -1.28
N MET A 92 -1.07 -6.33 -0.14
CA MET A 92 -1.88 -5.12 0.08
C MET A 92 -1.36 -4.33 1.27
N VAL A 93 -0.98 -3.07 1.08
CA VAL A 93 -0.35 -2.25 2.11
C VAL A 93 -1.13 -0.97 2.35
N SER A 94 -1.39 -0.69 3.63
CA SER A 94 -2.05 0.53 4.08
C SER A 94 -1.36 1.09 5.32
N GLN A 95 -1.54 2.38 5.57
CA GLN A 95 -0.96 3.04 6.74
C GLN A 95 -1.98 3.88 7.48
N MET A 96 -1.98 3.70 8.79
CA MET A 96 -2.73 4.51 9.74
C MET A 96 -1.77 5.32 10.60
N GLU A 97 -2.14 6.54 10.91
CA GLU A 97 -1.43 7.38 11.86
C GLU A 97 -2.34 7.72 13.04
N ILE A 98 -1.81 7.50 14.25
CA ILE A 98 -2.42 7.89 15.51
C ILE A 98 -1.63 9.08 16.06
N ILE A 99 -2.28 10.23 16.18
CA ILE A 99 -1.69 11.46 16.70
C ILE A 99 -2.13 11.65 18.15
N ALA A 100 -1.15 11.77 19.05
CA ALA A 100 -1.35 11.98 20.49
C ALA A 100 -2.36 11.00 21.13
N GLY A 101 -2.42 9.75 20.62
CA GLY A 101 -3.32 8.71 21.11
C GLY A 101 -4.82 8.96 20.89
N ARG A 102 -5.20 10.02 20.15
CA ARG A 102 -6.60 10.48 20.04
C ARG A 102 -7.12 10.54 18.62
N THR A 103 -6.29 10.99 17.68
CA THR A 103 -6.74 11.20 16.29
C THR A 103 -6.20 10.10 15.41
N MET A 104 -7.09 9.31 14.81
CA MET A 104 -6.73 8.32 13.79
C MET A 104 -6.96 8.90 12.41
N ARG A 105 -5.96 8.84 11.52
CA ARG A 105 -6.11 9.21 10.12
C ARG A 105 -5.43 8.21 9.20
N LYS A 106 -6.02 7.98 8.03
CA LYS A 106 -5.34 7.29 6.92
C LYS A 106 -4.22 8.19 6.40
N ARG A 107 -3.04 7.60 6.18
CA ARG A 107 -1.89 8.31 5.63
C ARG A 107 -1.62 7.82 4.20
N SER A 108 -1.07 8.71 3.37
CA SER A 108 -0.55 8.33 2.06
C SER A 108 0.54 7.26 2.21
N ILE A 109 0.52 6.27 1.32
CA ILE A 109 1.54 5.21 1.24
C ILE A 109 2.69 5.55 0.29
N ASP A 110 2.71 6.74 -0.32
CA ASP A 110 3.67 7.09 -1.38
C ASP A 110 5.13 6.94 -0.92
N HIS A 111 5.40 7.29 0.34
CA HIS A 111 6.72 7.16 0.95
C HIS A 111 7.13 5.70 1.24
N LEU A 112 6.19 4.75 1.22
CA LEU A 112 6.45 3.33 1.36
C LEU A 112 6.66 2.65 0.00
N ILE A 113 6.19 3.23 -1.10
CA ILE A 113 6.29 2.63 -2.45
C ILE A 113 7.72 2.18 -2.79
N PRO A 114 8.80 2.95 -2.50
CA PRO A 114 10.15 2.48 -2.78
C PRO A 114 10.51 1.18 -2.04
N LEU A 115 10.09 1.05 -0.77
CA LEU A 115 10.34 -0.15 0.03
C LEU A 115 9.55 -1.35 -0.52
N LEU A 116 8.29 -1.10 -0.93
CA LEU A 116 7.43 -2.14 -1.48
C LEU A 116 7.89 -2.60 -2.87
N SER A 117 8.50 -1.70 -3.64
CA SER A 117 9.10 -2.02 -4.93
C SER A 117 10.39 -2.82 -4.76
N GLU A 118 11.19 -2.51 -3.74
CA GLU A 118 12.36 -3.30 -3.34
C GLU A 118 11.95 -4.73 -2.93
N VAL A 119 10.89 -4.89 -2.13
CA VAL A 119 10.35 -6.22 -1.76
C VAL A 119 10.01 -7.04 -3.00
N LYS A 120 9.26 -6.47 -3.94
CA LYS A 120 8.87 -7.17 -5.17
C LYS A 120 10.10 -7.53 -6.01
N HIS A 121 11.01 -6.58 -6.22
CA HIS A 121 12.25 -6.79 -6.97
C HIS A 121 13.11 -7.93 -6.42
N VAL A 122 13.31 -7.97 -5.09
CA VAL A 122 14.10 -9.01 -4.43
C VAL A 122 13.48 -10.40 -4.60
N LEU A 123 12.15 -10.48 -4.65
CA LEU A 123 11.41 -11.74 -4.64
C LEU A 123 11.17 -12.32 -6.03
N ASP A 124 10.74 -11.50 -6.98
CA ASP A 124 10.35 -11.96 -8.33
C ASP A 124 11.16 -11.35 -9.47
N GLY A 125 12.17 -10.53 -9.15
CA GLY A 125 13.07 -9.93 -10.14
C GLY A 125 12.46 -8.78 -10.94
N THR A 126 11.22 -8.36 -10.68
CA THR A 126 10.62 -7.22 -11.39
C THR A 126 11.50 -5.97 -11.20
N PRO A 127 11.89 -5.24 -12.25
CA PRO A 127 12.64 -4.00 -12.11
C PRO A 127 11.86 -2.98 -11.27
N VAL A 128 12.53 -2.27 -10.35
CA VAL A 128 11.90 -1.34 -9.40
C VAL A 128 11.07 -0.27 -10.11
N GLU A 129 11.55 0.20 -11.25
CA GLU A 129 10.91 1.20 -12.11
C GLU A 129 9.65 0.69 -12.83
N GLU A 130 9.48 -0.63 -12.95
CA GLU A 130 8.31 -1.29 -13.56
C GLU A 130 7.26 -1.69 -12.51
N VAL A 131 7.58 -1.61 -11.23
CA VAL A 131 6.61 -1.85 -10.16
C VAL A 131 5.51 -0.77 -10.19
N ARG A 132 4.26 -1.22 -10.20
CA ARG A 132 3.07 -0.36 -10.27
C ARG A 132 2.10 -0.70 -9.14
N ASN A 133 1.37 0.32 -8.69
CA ASN A 133 0.27 0.12 -7.77
C ASN A 133 -0.97 -0.36 -8.53
N GLU A 134 -1.34 -1.62 -8.32
CA GLU A 134 -2.52 -2.30 -8.87
C GLU A 134 -3.81 -1.97 -8.08
N ALA A 135 -3.75 -1.08 -7.08
CA ALA A 135 -4.93 -0.67 -6.34
C ALA A 135 -5.91 0.04 -7.28
N VAL A 136 -7.10 -0.54 -7.43
CA VAL A 136 -8.21 0.08 -8.17
C VAL A 136 -8.74 1.23 -7.32
N ASN A 137 -8.45 2.46 -7.74
CA ASN A 137 -8.93 3.64 -7.06
C ASN A 137 -10.20 4.12 -7.79
N GLN A 138 -11.35 4.09 -7.13
CA GLN A 138 -12.64 4.40 -7.78
C GLN A 138 -12.91 5.91 -7.90
N LEU A 139 -11.93 6.76 -7.58
CA LEU A 139 -12.04 8.19 -7.76
C LEU A 139 -11.90 8.57 -9.24
N PRO A 140 -12.67 9.57 -9.73
CA PRO A 140 -12.56 10.03 -11.11
C PRO A 140 -11.11 10.43 -11.47
N GLY A 141 -10.58 9.91 -12.58
CA GLY A 141 -9.23 10.25 -13.07
C GLY A 141 -8.08 9.47 -12.42
N SER A 142 -8.36 8.39 -11.69
CA SER A 142 -7.35 7.59 -10.98
C SER A 142 -6.53 6.64 -11.86
N GLY A 143 -6.86 6.52 -13.16
CA GLY A 143 -6.14 5.71 -14.13
C GLY A 143 -6.32 4.18 -14.02
N ASN A 144 -6.89 3.68 -12.92
CA ASN A 144 -7.16 2.25 -12.71
C ASN A 144 -8.68 2.02 -12.70
N GLU A 145 -9.27 1.78 -13.87
CA GLU A 145 -10.67 1.36 -13.98
C GLU A 145 -10.79 -0.15 -13.67
N ARG A 146 -11.84 -0.52 -12.93
CA ARG A 146 -12.11 -1.92 -12.59
C ARG A 146 -12.62 -2.66 -13.83
N GLU A 147 -11.80 -3.52 -14.44
CA GLU A 147 -12.26 -4.32 -15.60
C GLU A 147 -13.28 -5.41 -15.24
N LYS A 148 -13.27 -5.93 -14.00
CA LYS A 148 -14.21 -6.98 -13.54
C LYS A 148 -14.51 -6.94 -12.04
N GLU A 149 -15.72 -7.38 -11.66
CA GLU A 149 -16.08 -7.59 -10.26
C GLU A 149 -15.27 -8.72 -9.63
N LEU A 150 -14.95 -8.61 -8.33
CA LEU A 150 -14.16 -9.60 -7.58
C LEU A 150 -14.89 -10.92 -7.36
N GLY A 151 -16.23 -10.93 -7.42
CA GLY A 151 -17.03 -12.17 -7.31
C GLY A 151 -16.89 -12.96 -6.01
N LEU A 152 -16.19 -12.44 -4.99
CA LEU A 152 -16.03 -13.10 -3.69
C LEU A 152 -17.39 -13.25 -3.01
N VAL A 153 -17.73 -14.46 -2.62
CA VAL A 153 -18.87 -14.78 -1.76
C VAL A 153 -18.32 -14.93 -0.35
N LEU A 154 -18.81 -14.13 0.58
CA LEU A 154 -18.41 -14.18 1.99
C LEU A 154 -19.39 -15.04 2.78
N GLY A 155 -18.85 -15.91 3.64
CA GLY A 155 -19.61 -16.67 4.61
C GLY A 155 -19.97 -15.84 5.85
N GLU A 156 -20.78 -16.40 6.74
CA GLU A 156 -21.27 -15.70 7.94
C GLU A 156 -20.16 -15.26 8.90
N ASN A 157 -18.99 -15.90 8.84
CA ASN A 157 -17.79 -15.55 9.60
C ASN A 157 -16.92 -14.46 8.92
N GLY A 158 -17.36 -13.92 7.78
CA GLY A 158 -16.59 -12.95 6.99
C GLY A 158 -15.44 -13.55 6.18
N GLY A 159 -15.26 -14.88 6.21
CA GLY A 159 -14.31 -15.58 5.34
C GLY A 159 -14.84 -15.72 3.91
N VAL A 160 -13.96 -15.75 2.92
CA VAL A 160 -14.35 -16.05 1.53
C VAL A 160 -14.70 -17.54 1.44
N ILE A 161 -15.92 -17.85 1.03
CA ILE A 161 -16.43 -19.24 0.92
C ILE A 161 -16.58 -19.71 -0.53
N ASP A 162 -16.69 -18.79 -1.48
CA ASP A 162 -16.82 -19.11 -2.90
C ASP A 162 -16.39 -17.92 -3.77
N VAL A 163 -16.17 -18.16 -5.06
CA VAL A 163 -15.85 -17.15 -6.05
C VAL A 163 -16.68 -17.37 -7.31
N LYS A 164 -17.48 -16.36 -7.68
CA LYS A 164 -18.37 -16.45 -8.85
C LYS A 164 -17.59 -16.76 -10.14
N PRO A 165 -18.04 -17.74 -10.96
CA PRO A 165 -17.45 -18.01 -12.26
C PRO A 165 -17.40 -16.78 -13.16
N GLY A 166 -16.25 -16.55 -13.77
CA GLY A 166 -16.03 -15.40 -14.65
C GLY A 166 -15.81 -14.07 -13.93
N SER A 167 -15.63 -14.05 -12.61
CA SER A 167 -15.19 -12.86 -11.86
C SER A 167 -13.67 -12.69 -11.90
N ALA A 168 -13.15 -11.58 -11.38
CA ALA A 168 -11.71 -11.29 -11.34
C ALA A 168 -10.92 -12.20 -10.39
N ALA A 169 -11.59 -12.99 -9.55
CA ALA A 169 -10.97 -13.85 -8.55
C ALA A 169 -11.11 -15.35 -8.88
N HIS A 170 -11.73 -15.69 -10.02
CA HIS A 170 -11.93 -17.06 -10.52
C HIS A 170 -10.97 -17.34 -11.68
#